data_AF-A0A2E0DDG7-F1
#
_entry.id   AF-A0A2E0DDG7-F1
#
_cell.length_a   1.000
_cell.length_b   1.000
_cell.length_c   1.000
_cell.angle_alpha   90.00
_cell.angle_beta   90.00
_cell.angle_gamma   90.00
#
_symmetry.space_group_name_H-M   'P 1'
#
loop_
_entity.id
_entity.type
_entity.pdbx_description
1 polymer ?
#
loop_
_entity_poly.entity_id
_entity_poly.type
_entity_poly.pdbx_seq_one_letter_code
_entity_poly.pdbx_strand_id
1 'polypeptide(L)'
;MLHDTIKNKKNNGKKERYFFIDLLINNFNKYIIFMLSHTKKFMLIFFLVLIIPGISFSQNRQNKYYNPIRISVSALTKFVIGSNDHPTDNYQFDQGIGAVGEIIYTIDQKAKYEISLEAGFLSTFSNSDNINGDKYLIPISLNAYYYFFDETFSPFIGIGFGLENFNNSSKYVLKPTIGISNEKLKVFARYGIGSTVGSSLEIGIGYSFKERPCGCFPQTR
;
A
#
# COMPACT_ATOMS: atom_id res chain seq x y z
N MET A 1 53.38 36.42 -51.61
CA MET A 1 52.64 35.15 -51.58
C MET A 1 52.25 34.87 -50.15
N LEU A 2 50.95 34.63 -49.96
CA LEU A 2 50.26 34.12 -48.77
C LEU A 2 50.34 34.98 -47.50
N HIS A 3 49.23 35.59 -47.09
CA HIS A 3 48.12 34.99 -46.34
C HIS A 3 48.48 34.63 -44.89
N ASP A 4 47.63 35.12 -44.00
CA ASP A 4 47.36 34.62 -42.65
C ASP A 4 48.22 35.14 -41.50
N THR A 5 47.89 36.37 -41.07
CA THR A 5 47.95 36.70 -39.63
C THR A 5 46.88 37.73 -39.23
N ILE A 6 45.67 37.60 -39.80
CA ILE A 6 44.47 38.30 -39.33
C ILE A 6 43.36 37.28 -39.08
N LYS A 7 43.48 36.53 -37.99
CA LYS A 7 42.36 35.85 -37.33
C LYS A 7 42.86 35.20 -36.05
N ASN A 8 42.94 35.95 -34.95
CA ASN A 8 42.82 35.37 -33.59
C ASN A 8 42.81 36.39 -32.45
N LYS A 9 42.17 37.56 -32.61
CA LYS A 9 42.06 38.52 -31.48
C LYS A 9 40.68 39.13 -31.26
N LYS A 10 39.62 38.51 -31.79
CA LYS A 10 38.26 39.05 -31.66
C LYS A 10 37.22 37.94 -31.48
N ASN A 11 37.36 37.11 -30.45
CA ASN A 11 36.25 36.24 -30.01
C ASN A 11 36.29 35.73 -28.56
N ASN A 12 37.39 35.90 -27.81
CA ASN A 12 37.47 35.38 -26.43
C ASN A 12 36.61 36.16 -25.43
N GLY A 13 36.58 37.50 -25.50
CA GLY A 13 35.82 38.31 -24.52
C GLY A 13 34.29 38.19 -24.60
N LYS A 14 33.74 37.78 -25.75
CA LYS A 14 32.30 37.50 -25.90
C LYS A 14 31.95 36.13 -25.32
N LYS A 15 32.73 35.09 -25.64
CA LYS A 15 32.55 33.72 -25.11
C LYS A 15 32.65 33.66 -23.59
N GLU A 16 33.60 34.37 -22.99
CA GLU A 16 33.74 34.43 -21.53
C GLU A 16 32.55 35.12 -20.87
N ARG A 17 32.03 36.22 -21.44
CA ARG A 17 30.82 36.89 -20.92
C ARG A 17 29.59 35.99 -20.95
N TYR A 18 29.39 35.22 -22.02
CA TYR A 18 28.28 34.25 -22.07
C TYR A 18 28.49 33.10 -21.07
N PHE A 19 29.72 32.63 -20.87
CA PHE A 19 30.04 31.60 -19.87
C PHE A 19 29.70 32.03 -18.44
N PHE A 20 30.06 33.26 -18.05
CA PHE A 20 29.72 33.78 -16.71
C PHE A 20 28.22 34.01 -16.53
N ILE A 21 27.51 34.48 -17.58
CA ILE A 21 26.06 34.65 -17.55
C ILE A 21 25.36 33.29 -17.45
N ASP A 22 25.78 32.31 -18.25
CA ASP A 22 25.23 30.95 -18.22
C ASP A 22 25.49 30.29 -16.87
N LEU A 23 26.69 30.45 -16.28
CA LEU A 23 27.01 29.92 -14.95
C LEU A 23 26.14 30.56 -13.85
N LEU A 24 25.92 31.89 -13.92
CA LEU A 24 25.06 32.61 -12.98
C LEU A 24 23.59 32.17 -13.10
N ILE A 25 23.07 32.07 -14.32
CA ILE A 25 21.70 31.60 -14.57
C ILE A 25 21.52 30.16 -14.08
N ASN A 26 22.50 29.28 -14.33
CA ASN A 26 22.41 27.88 -13.91
C ASN A 26 22.45 27.73 -12.39
N ASN A 27 23.29 28.51 -11.70
CA ASN A 27 23.29 28.54 -10.24
C ASN A 27 21.98 29.13 -9.69
N PHE A 28 21.47 30.22 -10.26
CA PHE A 28 20.21 30.82 -9.81
C PHE A 28 19.03 29.87 -10.00
N ASN A 29 18.95 29.18 -11.15
CA ASN A 29 17.96 28.14 -11.40
C ASN A 29 18.08 26.97 -10.41
N LYS A 30 19.31 26.55 -10.09
CA LYS A 30 19.56 25.49 -9.09
C LYS A 30 19.09 25.89 -7.70
N TYR A 31 19.31 27.13 -7.29
CA TYR A 31 18.81 27.68 -6.02
C TYR A 31 17.28 27.80 -6.00
N ILE A 32 16.65 28.24 -7.09
CA ILE A 32 15.19 28.28 -7.23
C ILE A 32 14.60 26.87 -7.11
N ILE A 33 15.16 25.89 -7.82
CA ILE A 33 14.72 24.48 -7.77
C ILE A 33 14.89 23.91 -6.35
N PHE A 34 16.01 24.21 -5.69
CA PHE A 34 16.27 23.79 -4.32
C PHE A 34 15.28 24.39 -3.33
N MET A 35 15.00 25.70 -3.45
CA MET A 35 14.02 26.42 -2.64
C MET A 35 12.59 25.92 -2.87
N LEU A 36 12.18 25.68 -4.13
CA LEU A 36 10.89 25.09 -4.49
C LEU A 36 10.74 23.65 -3.97
N SER A 37 11.81 22.86 -4.01
CA SER A 37 11.83 21.51 -3.44
C SER A 37 11.67 21.55 -1.91
N HIS A 38 12.35 22.48 -1.23
CA HIS A 38 12.24 22.65 0.22
C HIS A 38 10.89 23.20 0.65
N THR A 39 10.31 24.18 -0.05
CA THR A 39 8.96 24.70 0.25
C THR A 39 7.89 23.64 0.04
N LYS A 40 8.00 22.81 -1.01
CA LYS A 40 7.08 21.67 -1.22
C LYS A 40 7.19 20.62 -0.10
N LYS A 41 8.41 20.30 0.36
CA LYS A 41 8.63 19.39 1.49
C LYS A 41 8.09 19.97 2.81
N PHE A 42 8.32 21.27 3.06
CA PHE A 42 7.85 21.93 4.28
C PHE A 42 6.33 22.04 4.32
N MET A 43 5.68 22.36 3.19
CA MET A 43 4.22 22.34 3.08
C MET A 43 3.65 20.93 3.28
N LEU A 44 4.28 19.89 2.73
CA LEU A 44 3.88 18.50 2.95
C LEU A 44 3.97 18.11 4.44
N ILE A 45 5.07 18.46 5.10
CA ILE A 45 5.28 18.18 6.53
C ILE A 45 4.26 18.94 7.38
N PHE A 46 4.04 20.23 7.09
CA PHE A 46 3.07 21.06 7.81
C PHE A 46 1.63 20.54 7.62
N PHE A 47 1.28 20.11 6.40
CA PHE A 47 0.01 19.47 6.09
C PHE A 47 -0.17 18.16 6.87
N LEU A 48 0.87 17.31 6.93
CA LEU A 48 0.86 16.10 7.76
C LEU A 48 0.68 16.42 9.25
N VAL A 49 1.39 17.41 9.78
CA VAL A 49 1.32 17.82 11.20
C VAL A 49 -0.05 18.40 11.57
N LEU A 50 -0.73 19.10 10.67
CA LEU A 50 -2.09 19.59 10.89
C LEU A 50 -3.14 18.49 10.77
N ILE A 51 -2.94 17.56 9.84
CA ILE A 51 -3.93 16.53 9.56
C ILE A 51 -3.88 15.42 10.62
N ILE A 52 -2.70 14.95 11.04
CA ILE A 52 -2.52 13.85 12.01
C ILE A 52 -3.35 14.03 13.31
N PRO A 53 -3.39 15.22 13.94
CA PRO A 53 -4.27 15.50 15.07
C PRO A 53 -5.76 15.46 14.68
N GLY A 54 -6.13 16.04 13.54
CA GLY A 54 -7.50 15.99 13.00
C GLY A 54 -7.98 14.55 12.77
N ILE A 55 -7.11 13.68 12.25
CA ILE A 55 -7.38 12.24 12.11
C ILE A 55 -7.64 11.62 13.48
N SER A 56 -6.82 11.95 14.48
CA SER A 56 -6.88 11.34 15.81
C SER A 56 -8.19 11.65 16.56
N PHE A 57 -8.77 12.82 16.35
CA PHE A 57 -10.05 13.23 16.96
C PHE A 57 -11.30 12.78 16.20
N SER A 58 -11.18 12.39 14.92
CA SER A 58 -12.33 11.89 14.14
C SER A 58 -12.95 10.63 14.75
N GLN A 59 -14.19 10.26 14.40
CA GLN A 59 -14.83 9.01 14.81
C GLN A 59 -15.18 8.21 13.55
N ASN A 60 -14.98 6.88 13.58
CA ASN A 60 -15.45 6.00 12.52
C ASN A 60 -16.96 5.72 12.68
N ARG A 61 -17.81 6.58 12.09
CA ARG A 61 -19.27 6.45 12.06
C ARG A 61 -19.74 5.22 11.24
N GLN A 62 -19.02 4.81 10.20
CA GLN A 62 -19.34 3.64 9.37
C GLN A 62 -19.39 2.33 10.16
N ASN A 63 -18.64 2.22 11.25
CA ASN A 63 -18.57 1.00 12.04
C ASN A 63 -19.18 1.16 13.44
N LYS A 64 -19.35 2.40 13.93
CA LYS A 64 -19.88 2.69 15.27
C LYS A 64 -21.29 2.17 15.53
N TYR A 65 -22.15 2.17 14.51
CA TYR A 65 -23.57 1.80 14.63
C TYR A 65 -23.86 0.35 14.24
N TYR A 66 -22.82 -0.44 14.00
CA TYR A 66 -22.95 -1.85 13.64
C TYR A 66 -22.48 -2.72 14.78
N ASN A 67 -22.88 -4.00 14.72
CA ASN A 67 -22.37 -4.99 15.64
C ASN A 67 -20.82 -4.96 15.64
N PRO A 68 -20.16 -4.92 16.82
CA PRO A 68 -18.69 -4.93 16.90
C PRO A 68 -18.08 -6.18 16.26
N ILE A 69 -18.82 -7.30 16.22
CA ILE A 69 -18.44 -8.52 15.51
C ILE A 69 -19.07 -8.50 14.11
N ARG A 70 -18.23 -8.65 13.08
CA ARG A 70 -18.63 -8.68 11.67
C ARG A 70 -17.95 -9.81 10.93
N ILE A 71 -18.57 -10.20 9.82
CA ILE A 71 -17.98 -11.14 8.87
C ILE A 71 -17.70 -10.39 7.57
N SER A 72 -16.60 -10.68 6.91
CA SER A 72 -16.34 -10.22 5.54
C SER A 72 -15.85 -11.35 4.66
N VAL A 73 -16.10 -11.24 3.36
CA VAL A 73 -15.59 -12.15 2.34
C VAL A 73 -14.91 -11.31 1.28
N SER A 74 -13.71 -11.70 0.89
CA SER A 74 -12.91 -10.99 -0.11
C SER A 74 -12.40 -11.94 -1.19
N ALA A 75 -12.47 -11.50 -2.43
CA ALA A 75 -11.71 -12.09 -3.52
C ALA A 75 -10.32 -11.46 -3.54
N LEU A 76 -9.30 -12.26 -3.79
CA LEU A 76 -7.92 -11.79 -3.80
C LEU A 76 -7.10 -12.45 -4.91
N THR A 77 -6.16 -11.67 -5.45
CA THR A 77 -5.12 -12.12 -6.36
C THR A 77 -3.77 -11.93 -5.67
N LYS A 78 -2.87 -12.90 -5.83
CA LYS A 78 -1.52 -12.90 -5.27
C LYS A 78 -0.51 -13.02 -6.40
N PHE A 79 0.49 -12.16 -6.38
CA PHE A 79 1.61 -12.15 -7.32
C PHE A 79 2.91 -12.30 -6.54
N VAL A 80 3.75 -13.24 -6.93
CA VAL A 80 5.05 -13.43 -6.29
C VAL A 80 6.04 -12.39 -6.82
N ILE A 81 6.77 -11.72 -5.93
CA ILE A 81 7.71 -10.65 -6.28
C ILE A 81 9.08 -10.97 -5.65
N GLY A 82 10.08 -11.22 -6.47
CA GLY A 82 11.47 -11.49 -6.03
C GLY A 82 12.25 -12.26 -7.08
N SER A 83 13.58 -12.12 -7.10
CA SER A 83 14.44 -12.87 -8.03
C SER A 83 14.69 -14.29 -7.51
N ASN A 84 14.76 -15.23 -8.46
CA ASN A 84 15.08 -16.65 -8.25
C ASN A 84 16.58 -16.90 -7.97
N ASP A 85 17.28 -16.00 -7.30
CA ASP A 85 18.74 -16.12 -7.14
C ASP A 85 19.16 -17.05 -5.99
N HIS A 86 18.23 -17.44 -5.10
CA HIS A 86 18.48 -18.45 -4.05
C HIS A 86 17.44 -19.59 -4.11
N PRO A 87 17.84 -20.88 -4.28
CA PRO A 87 16.94 -21.93 -4.76
C PRO A 87 16.04 -22.58 -3.71
N THR A 88 16.17 -22.21 -2.43
CA THR A 88 15.65 -23.04 -1.34
C THR A 88 14.39 -22.52 -0.65
N ASP A 89 13.91 -21.31 -0.92
CA ASP A 89 12.83 -20.71 -0.12
C ASP A 89 11.90 -19.75 -0.90
N ASN A 90 11.46 -20.17 -2.10
CA ASN A 90 10.53 -19.38 -2.92
C ASN A 90 9.13 -20.02 -2.98
N TYR A 91 8.12 -19.20 -3.28
CA TYR A 91 6.83 -19.71 -3.77
C TYR A 91 7.07 -20.51 -5.07
N GLN A 92 6.47 -21.70 -5.18
CA GLN A 92 6.58 -22.53 -6.39
C GLN A 92 5.52 -22.19 -7.44
N PHE A 93 4.96 -20.97 -7.38
CA PHE A 93 3.95 -20.47 -8.29
C PHE A 93 4.24 -19.01 -8.58
N ASP A 94 3.71 -18.51 -9.70
CA ASP A 94 3.91 -17.12 -10.11
C ASP A 94 2.71 -16.26 -9.67
N GLN A 95 1.51 -16.81 -9.79
CA GLN A 95 0.26 -16.12 -9.53
C GLN A 95 -0.71 -17.01 -8.75
N GLY A 96 -1.62 -16.40 -8.01
CA GLY A 96 -2.72 -17.10 -7.37
C GLY A 96 -3.99 -16.27 -7.33
N ILE A 97 -5.14 -16.94 -7.37
CA ILE A 97 -6.45 -16.32 -7.23
C ILE A 97 -7.27 -17.10 -6.21
N GLY A 98 -8.02 -16.40 -5.38
CA GLY A 98 -8.76 -17.05 -4.32
C GLY A 98 -9.77 -16.17 -3.64
N ALA A 99 -10.32 -16.74 -2.56
CA ALA A 99 -11.20 -16.04 -1.66
C ALA A 99 -10.76 -16.25 -0.21
N VAL A 100 -10.94 -15.22 0.60
CA VAL A 100 -10.72 -15.24 2.05
C VAL A 100 -11.98 -14.77 2.76
N GLY A 101 -12.32 -15.45 3.86
CA GLY A 101 -13.28 -15.01 4.84
C GLY A 101 -12.55 -14.38 6.02
N GLU A 102 -13.14 -13.36 6.62
CA GLU A 102 -12.63 -12.71 7.82
C GLU A 102 -13.72 -12.58 8.88
N ILE A 103 -13.36 -12.86 10.12
CA ILE A 103 -14.13 -12.48 11.30
C ILE A 103 -13.45 -11.25 11.90
N ILE A 104 -14.18 -10.14 11.99
CA ILE A 104 -13.68 -8.82 12.37
C ILE A 104 -14.29 -8.43 13.70
N TYR A 105 -13.46 -7.94 14.62
CA TYR A 105 -13.86 -7.37 15.89
C TYR A 105 -13.41 -5.91 16.02
N THR A 106 -14.33 -5.03 16.41
CA THR A 106 -14.06 -3.60 16.63
C THR A 106 -13.77 -3.34 18.10
N ILE A 107 -12.59 -2.79 18.42
CA ILE A 107 -12.10 -2.68 19.82
C ILE A 107 -12.54 -1.38 20.51
N ASP A 108 -12.87 -0.33 19.75
CA ASP A 108 -13.11 1.01 20.29
C ASP A 108 -14.52 1.53 19.95
N GLN A 109 -15.09 2.38 20.82
CA GLN A 109 -16.32 3.14 20.58
C GLN A 109 -16.19 4.14 19.43
N LYS A 110 -14.96 4.57 19.11
CA LYS A 110 -14.66 5.35 17.90
C LYS A 110 -14.54 4.48 16.65
N ALA A 111 -14.59 3.17 16.78
CA ALA A 111 -14.55 2.17 15.71
C ALA A 111 -13.39 2.29 14.69
N LYS A 112 -12.27 2.89 15.10
CA LYS A 112 -11.07 3.08 14.26
C LYS A 112 -10.17 1.87 14.22
N TYR A 113 -10.21 1.04 15.26
CA TYR A 113 -9.34 -0.11 15.43
C TYR A 113 -10.17 -1.38 15.25
N GLU A 114 -9.72 -2.22 14.33
CA GLU A 114 -10.28 -3.54 14.10
C GLU A 114 -9.17 -4.58 14.23
N ILE A 115 -9.50 -5.72 14.83
CA ILE A 115 -8.70 -6.94 14.74
C ILE A 115 -9.53 -7.95 13.95
N SER A 116 -8.89 -8.70 13.06
CA SER A 116 -9.57 -9.73 12.29
C SER A 116 -8.79 -11.02 12.24
N LEU A 117 -9.51 -12.14 12.30
CA LEU A 117 -9.00 -13.44 11.91
C LEU A 117 -9.44 -13.76 10.49
N GLU A 118 -8.50 -13.97 9.60
CA GLU A 118 -8.69 -14.28 8.18
C GLU A 118 -8.34 -15.74 7.91
N ALA A 119 -9.12 -16.40 7.07
CA ALA A 119 -8.79 -17.71 6.51
C ALA A 119 -9.34 -17.83 5.10
N GLY A 120 -8.67 -18.56 4.22
CA GLY A 120 -9.17 -18.70 2.85
C GLY A 120 -8.57 -19.83 2.05
N PHE A 121 -8.71 -19.71 0.74
CA PHE A 121 -8.23 -20.67 -0.23
C PHE A 121 -7.84 -19.92 -1.52
N LEU A 122 -6.61 -20.14 -1.99
CA LEU A 122 -6.13 -19.66 -3.28
C LEU A 122 -5.75 -20.84 -4.16
N SER A 123 -6.21 -20.83 -5.40
CA SER A 123 -5.64 -21.63 -6.47
C SER A 123 -4.39 -20.92 -7.01
N THR A 124 -3.32 -21.68 -7.27
CA THR A 124 -2.04 -21.13 -7.72
C THR A 124 -1.68 -21.62 -9.12
N PHE A 125 -1.08 -20.75 -9.92
CA PHE A 125 -0.69 -20.98 -11.30
C PHE A 125 0.81 -20.70 -11.48
N SER A 126 1.47 -21.52 -12.29
CA SER A 126 2.88 -21.35 -12.68
C SER A 126 3.02 -21.45 -14.20
N ASN A 127 3.87 -20.61 -14.78
CA ASN A 127 4.08 -20.57 -16.23
C ASN A 127 5.12 -21.58 -16.75
N SER A 128 5.72 -22.40 -15.86
CA SER A 128 6.75 -23.38 -16.24
C SER A 128 6.14 -24.74 -16.60
N ASP A 129 6.71 -25.42 -17.61
CA ASP A 129 6.31 -26.74 -18.16
C ASP A 129 6.38 -27.92 -17.17
N ASN A 130 6.53 -27.67 -15.86
CA ASN A 130 6.51 -28.71 -14.85
C ASN A 130 5.07 -29.11 -14.52
N ILE A 131 4.72 -30.32 -14.99
CA ILE A 131 3.42 -31.04 -14.94
C ILE A 131 2.90 -31.35 -13.51
N ASN A 132 3.30 -30.60 -12.48
CA ASN A 132 2.70 -30.73 -11.15
C ASN A 132 1.62 -29.66 -10.98
N GLY A 133 0.39 -30.05 -11.28
CA GLY A 133 -0.77 -29.19 -11.52
C GLY A 133 -1.22 -28.31 -10.35
N ASP A 134 -2.33 -27.61 -10.59
CA ASP A 134 -2.95 -26.61 -9.71
C ASP A 134 -2.84 -27.00 -8.23
N LYS A 135 -1.92 -26.33 -7.54
CA LYS A 135 -1.79 -26.44 -6.08
C LYS A 135 -2.69 -25.40 -5.43
N TYR A 136 -3.11 -25.72 -4.21
CA TYR A 136 -3.86 -24.80 -3.38
C TYR A 136 -3.00 -24.26 -2.25
N LEU A 137 -3.20 -23.00 -1.94
CA LEU A 137 -2.61 -22.31 -0.81
C LEU A 137 -3.72 -21.95 0.17
N ILE A 138 -3.54 -22.35 1.43
CA ILE A 138 -4.47 -22.03 2.52
C ILE A 138 -3.80 -20.97 3.39
N PRO A 139 -4.17 -19.69 3.26
CA PRO A 139 -3.73 -18.65 4.15
C PRO A 139 -4.63 -18.59 5.39
N ILE A 140 -4.02 -18.39 6.55
CA ILE A 140 -4.66 -18.04 7.80
C ILE A 140 -3.90 -16.85 8.36
N SER A 141 -4.56 -15.74 8.72
CA SER A 141 -3.86 -14.60 9.29
C SER A 141 -4.62 -13.90 10.40
N LEU A 142 -3.87 -13.32 11.32
CA LEU A 142 -4.39 -12.37 12.29
C LEU A 142 -3.99 -10.98 11.83
N ASN A 143 -4.97 -10.12 11.59
CA ASN A 143 -4.75 -8.76 11.10
C ASN A 143 -5.23 -7.74 12.12
N ALA A 144 -4.57 -6.58 12.13
CA ALA A 144 -5.01 -5.40 12.84
C ALA A 144 -5.08 -4.23 11.85
N TYR A 145 -6.19 -3.48 11.89
CA TYR A 145 -6.45 -2.35 11.00
C TYR A 145 -6.69 -1.07 11.79
N TYR A 146 -6.25 0.04 11.20
CA TYR A 146 -6.51 1.40 11.64
C TYR A 146 -7.12 2.22 10.52
N TYR A 147 -8.31 2.79 10.77
CA TYR A 147 -9.04 3.64 9.84
C TYR A 147 -8.84 5.12 10.18
N PHE A 148 -8.49 5.92 9.18
CA PHE A 148 -8.11 7.33 9.37
C PHE A 148 -9.33 8.27 9.49
N PHE A 149 -10.25 8.22 8.53
CA PHE A 149 -11.40 9.12 8.48
C PHE A 149 -12.67 8.37 8.10
N ASP A 150 -13.80 9.03 8.33
CA ASP A 150 -15.12 8.47 8.14
C ASP A 150 -16.03 9.46 7.44
N GLU A 151 -16.02 9.36 6.13
CA GLU A 151 -17.07 9.88 5.26
C GLU A 151 -17.66 8.71 4.46
N THR A 152 -17.96 8.87 3.18
CA THR A 152 -18.37 7.76 2.31
C THR A 152 -17.22 6.77 2.07
N PHE A 153 -15.97 7.22 2.15
CA PHE A 153 -14.79 6.38 1.99
C PHE A 153 -13.81 6.59 3.13
N SER A 154 -13.25 5.49 3.60
CA SER A 154 -12.41 5.40 4.79
C SER A 154 -11.10 4.72 4.42
N PRO A 155 -10.03 5.48 4.17
CA PRO A 155 -8.72 4.90 3.97
C PRO A 155 -8.25 4.23 5.27
N PHE A 156 -7.54 3.11 5.13
CA PHE A 156 -7.02 2.35 6.25
C PHE A 156 -5.64 1.80 5.97
N ILE A 157 -4.89 1.61 7.05
CA ILE A 157 -3.65 0.86 7.07
C ILE A 157 -3.85 -0.35 7.98
N GLY A 158 -3.06 -1.38 7.78
CA GLY A 158 -3.06 -2.53 8.66
C GLY A 158 -1.76 -3.29 8.63
N ILE A 159 -1.66 -4.23 9.56
CA ILE A 159 -0.58 -5.18 9.63
C ILE A 159 -1.18 -6.55 9.94
N GLY A 160 -0.82 -7.53 9.11
CA GLY A 160 -1.24 -8.92 9.27
C GLY A 160 -0.04 -9.81 9.59
N PHE A 161 -0.26 -10.80 10.44
CA PHE A 161 0.67 -11.91 10.61
C PHE A 161 -0.01 -13.19 10.13
N GLY A 162 0.51 -13.77 9.06
CA GLY A 162 -0.09 -14.88 8.34
C GLY A 162 0.74 -16.16 8.38
N LEU A 163 0.03 -17.27 8.36
CA LEU A 163 0.49 -18.61 8.08
C LEU A 163 -0.05 -19.01 6.71
N GLU A 164 0.82 -19.41 5.80
CA GLU A 164 0.45 -19.91 4.49
C GLU A 164 0.90 -21.35 4.35
N ASN A 165 -0.05 -22.27 4.21
CA ASN A 165 0.25 -23.66 3.94
C ASN A 165 0.20 -23.91 2.44
N PHE A 166 1.33 -24.35 1.90
CA PHE A 166 1.50 -24.71 0.50
C PHE A 166 2.39 -25.94 0.38
N ASN A 167 1.93 -26.96 -0.34
CA ASN A 167 2.71 -28.17 -0.60
C ASN A 167 3.26 -28.85 0.68
N ASN A 168 2.42 -28.96 1.72
CA ASN A 168 2.76 -29.50 3.05
C ASN A 168 3.85 -28.73 3.82
N SER A 169 4.15 -27.50 3.41
CA SER A 169 5.04 -26.59 4.15
C SER A 169 4.24 -25.38 4.63
N SER A 170 4.26 -25.14 5.93
CA SER A 170 3.69 -23.95 6.55
C SER A 170 4.75 -22.85 6.61
N LYS A 171 4.42 -21.69 6.06
CA LYS A 171 5.33 -20.55 6.00
C LYS A 171 4.72 -19.32 6.66
N TYR A 172 5.55 -18.52 7.30
CA TYR A 172 5.13 -17.32 8.01
C TYR A 172 5.33 -16.08 7.13
N VAL A 173 4.32 -15.20 7.11
CA VAL A 173 4.29 -14.02 6.24
C VAL A 173 3.78 -12.82 7.02
N LEU A 174 4.56 -11.75 7.05
CA LEU A 174 4.09 -10.44 7.51
C LEU A 174 3.40 -9.71 6.37
N LYS A 175 2.23 -9.10 6.62
CA LYS A 175 1.36 -8.49 5.60
C LYS A 175 0.99 -7.06 5.96
N PRO A 176 1.90 -6.07 5.85
CA PRO A 176 1.50 -4.67 5.79
C PRO A 176 0.43 -4.48 4.71
N THR A 177 -0.65 -3.80 5.10
CA THR A 177 -1.85 -3.62 4.29
C THR A 177 -2.17 -2.14 4.16
N ILE A 178 -2.56 -1.73 2.97
CA ILE A 178 -3.19 -0.44 2.71
C ILE A 178 -4.50 -0.68 1.98
N GLY A 179 -5.49 0.17 2.21
CA GLY A 179 -6.75 0.03 1.51
C GLY A 179 -7.70 1.19 1.74
N ILE A 180 -8.84 1.09 1.07
CA ILE A 180 -9.95 2.01 1.21
C ILE A 180 -11.21 1.17 1.41
N SER A 181 -11.99 1.52 2.43
CA SER A 181 -13.28 0.90 2.71
C SER A 181 -14.41 1.91 2.51
N ASN A 182 -15.58 1.41 2.18
CA ASN A 182 -16.86 2.11 2.27
C ASN A 182 -17.75 1.29 3.25
N GLU A 183 -19.03 1.65 3.37
CA GLU A 183 -20.04 1.02 4.21
C GLU A 183 -20.03 -0.50 4.15
N LYS A 184 -19.85 -1.10 2.97
CA LYS A 184 -19.85 -2.57 2.81
C LYS A 184 -18.69 -3.09 1.97
N LEU A 185 -18.14 -2.28 1.08
CA LEU A 185 -17.08 -2.71 0.17
C LEU A 185 -15.72 -2.25 0.69
N LYS A 186 -14.70 -3.08 0.52
CA LYS A 186 -13.30 -2.72 0.76
C LYS A 186 -12.45 -3.11 -0.44
N VAL A 187 -11.47 -2.28 -0.76
CA VAL A 187 -10.41 -2.60 -1.73
C VAL A 187 -9.09 -2.42 -1.02
N PHE A 188 -8.19 -3.39 -1.16
CA PHE A 188 -6.94 -3.39 -0.43
C PHE A 188 -5.79 -3.97 -1.26
N ALA A 189 -4.59 -3.53 -0.91
CA ALA A 189 -3.35 -4.12 -1.36
C ALA A 189 -2.50 -4.47 -0.14
N ARG A 190 -1.82 -5.61 -0.18
CA ARG A 190 -0.95 -6.07 0.89
C ARG A 190 0.37 -6.53 0.31
N TYR A 191 1.46 -6.25 1.03
CA TYR A 191 2.76 -6.73 0.64
C TYR A 191 3.17 -7.83 1.61
N GLY A 192 3.18 -9.08 1.14
CA GLY A 192 3.60 -10.23 1.92
C GLY A 192 5.12 -10.31 1.98
N ILE A 193 5.68 -10.28 3.19
CA ILE A 193 7.10 -10.42 3.47
C ILE A 193 7.30 -11.72 4.23
N GLY A 194 7.87 -12.73 3.57
CA GLY A 194 8.20 -14.01 4.19
C GLY A 194 9.71 -14.18 4.30
N SER A 195 10.20 -14.55 5.49
CA SER A 195 11.63 -14.85 5.69
C SER A 195 12.10 -16.08 4.91
N THR A 196 11.18 -17.01 4.60
CA THR A 196 11.44 -18.31 3.93
C THR A 196 10.59 -18.53 2.67
N VAL A 197 9.98 -17.46 2.13
CA VAL A 197 9.04 -17.57 0.99
C VAL A 197 9.29 -16.54 -0.11
N GLY A 198 10.11 -15.52 0.17
CA GLY A 198 10.23 -14.34 -0.66
C GLY A 198 9.10 -13.33 -0.40
N SER A 199 9.00 -12.34 -1.28
CA SER A 199 7.96 -11.32 -1.19
C SER A 199 6.80 -11.62 -2.13
N SER A 200 5.62 -11.07 -1.83
CA SER A 200 4.45 -11.16 -2.69
C SER A 200 3.61 -9.89 -2.59
N LEU A 201 2.86 -9.59 -3.63
CA LEU A 201 1.85 -8.55 -3.65
C LEU A 201 0.47 -9.19 -3.75
N GLU A 202 -0.40 -8.84 -2.83
CA GLU A 202 -1.79 -9.27 -2.80
C GLU A 202 -2.67 -8.06 -3.09
N ILE A 203 -3.65 -8.21 -3.97
CA ILE A 203 -4.66 -7.19 -4.27
C ILE A 203 -6.02 -7.86 -4.10
N GLY A 204 -6.94 -7.21 -3.40
CA GLY A 204 -8.24 -7.80 -3.12
C GLY A 204 -9.38 -6.80 -3.04
N ILE A 205 -10.58 -7.33 -3.27
CA ILE A 205 -11.86 -6.64 -3.07
C ILE A 205 -12.71 -7.48 -2.13
N GLY A 206 -13.32 -6.84 -1.15
CA GLY A 206 -14.11 -7.51 -0.12
C GLY A 206 -15.45 -6.86 0.10
N TYR A 207 -16.37 -7.68 0.61
CA TYR A 207 -17.68 -7.28 1.08
C TYR A 207 -17.84 -7.66 2.55
N SER A 208 -18.23 -6.69 3.38
CA SER A 208 -18.50 -6.87 4.81
C SER A 208 -20.00 -6.95 5.06
N PHE A 209 -20.40 -8.02 5.74
CA PHE A 209 -21.74 -8.21 6.26
C PHE A 209 -21.86 -7.39 7.55
N LYS A 210 -22.45 -6.20 7.42
CA LYS A 210 -22.68 -5.30 8.55
C LYS A 210 -24.16 -5.33 8.95
N GLU A 211 -24.43 -5.87 10.13
CA GLU A 211 -25.75 -5.84 10.75
C GLU A 211 -25.83 -4.73 11.79
N ARG A 212 -26.90 -3.94 11.74
CA ARG A 212 -27.21 -2.99 12.81
C ARG A 212 -27.91 -3.76 13.92
N PRO A 213 -27.55 -3.59 15.20
CA PRO A 213 -28.30 -4.19 16.28
C PRO A 213 -29.76 -3.70 16.19
N CYS A 214 -30.69 -4.65 16.03
CA CYS A 214 -32.11 -4.38 16.00
C CYS A 214 -32.52 -3.80 17.36
N GLY A 215 -32.88 -2.51 17.45
CA GLY A 215 -33.57 -2.01 18.65
C GLY A 215 -33.22 -0.64 19.23
N CYS A 216 -32.51 0.27 18.57
CA CYS A 216 -32.33 1.64 19.10
C CYS A 216 -32.42 2.71 18.02
N PHE A 217 -33.57 2.84 17.36
CA PHE A 217 -33.94 4.17 16.89
C PHE A 217 -34.58 4.89 18.07
N PRO A 218 -34.12 6.09 18.49
CA PRO A 218 -34.92 6.89 19.39
C PRO A 218 -36.27 7.10 18.69
N GLN A 219 -37.34 6.60 19.30
CA GLN A 219 -38.68 7.00 18.93
C GLN A 219 -38.74 8.50 19.18
N THR A 220 -38.61 9.28 18.11
CA THR A 220 -38.98 10.69 18.14
C THR A 220 -40.48 10.73 18.44
N ARG A 221 -40.82 11.14 19.67
CA ARG A 221 -42.17 11.57 20.04
C ARG A 221 -42.54 12.83 19.28
#